data_AF-A0A660N7B4-F1
#
_entry.id   AF-A0A660N7B4-F1
#
_cell.length_a   1.000
_cell.length_b   1.000
_cell.length_c   1.000
_cell.angle_alpha   90.00
_cell.angle_beta   90.00
_cell.angle_gamma   90.00
#
_symmetry.space_group_name_H-M   'P 1'
#
loop_
_entity.id
_entity.type
_entity.pdbx_description
1 polymer ?
#
loop_
_entity_poly.entity_id
_entity_poly.type
_entity_poly.pdbx_seq_one_letter_code
_entity_poly.pdbx_strand_id
1 'polypeptide(L)'
;MRWQDREGSNNIEDARGSSGGGGMGGGKPIGIIGLIILLIGAYNGVDLSGLVGGANQLSNAQQQTRQQPQYSQQEQQLYKLSSVVLRETEKVWGAYFQKMGKTYQEPVLQIYSGATRTGCGTGQASAGPFYCPADNKLYIDLSFYNTMKNQLGAEGDAAFAYVIAHEVGHHVQTMLGTLGKVHNLQQQVGKTESNALSVKLELQADCYAGVWGYYAQK
;
A
#
# COMPACT_ATOMS: atom_id res chain seq x y z
N MET A 1 -2.32 3.82 -19.57
CA MET A 1 -1.16 2.96 -19.91
C MET A 1 -1.67 1.64 -20.50
N ARG A 2 -0.96 1.03 -21.46
CA ARG A 2 -1.29 -0.32 -21.98
C ARG A 2 -0.43 -1.33 -21.26
N TRP A 3 -1.02 -2.30 -20.57
CA TRP A 3 -0.30 -3.22 -19.67
C TRP A 3 -0.56 -4.70 -19.95
N GLN A 4 -1.58 -5.03 -20.73
CA GLN A 4 -2.14 -6.38 -20.87
C GLN A 4 -1.16 -7.43 -21.43
N ASP A 5 -0.18 -6.99 -22.23
CA ASP A 5 0.85 -7.84 -22.84
C ASP A 5 2.21 -7.75 -22.13
N ARG A 6 2.28 -7.03 -20.99
CA ARG A 6 3.53 -6.81 -20.25
C ARG A 6 3.76 -7.91 -19.22
N GLU A 7 5.04 -8.18 -18.96
CA GLU A 7 5.49 -9.13 -17.95
C GLU A 7 5.11 -8.65 -16.54
N GLY A 8 4.56 -9.56 -15.71
CA GLY A 8 4.29 -9.32 -14.30
C GLY A 8 5.48 -9.66 -13.39
N SER A 9 5.44 -9.18 -12.15
CA SER A 9 6.44 -9.48 -11.13
C SER A 9 6.18 -10.85 -10.50
N ASN A 10 7.28 -11.50 -10.10
CA ASN A 10 7.24 -12.73 -9.31
C ASN A 10 7.19 -12.45 -7.79
N ASN A 11 7.35 -11.19 -7.36
CA ASN A 11 7.36 -10.77 -5.95
C ASN A 11 5.96 -10.38 -5.47
N ILE A 12 4.94 -11.16 -5.85
CA ILE A 12 3.54 -10.89 -5.49
C ILE A 12 2.98 -12.02 -4.63
N GLU A 13 2.43 -11.67 -3.48
CA GLU A 13 1.77 -12.59 -2.56
C GLU A 13 0.26 -12.37 -2.61
N ASP A 14 -0.50 -13.41 -2.95
CA ASP A 14 -1.96 -13.36 -2.94
C ASP A 14 -2.50 -13.93 -1.64
N ALA A 15 -2.82 -13.06 -0.70
CA ALA A 15 -3.46 -13.39 0.58
C ALA A 15 -4.98 -13.12 0.56
N ARG A 16 -5.59 -12.89 -0.61
CA ARG A 16 -7.05 -12.67 -0.68
C ARG A 16 -7.79 -13.94 -0.30
N GLY A 17 -8.79 -13.83 0.57
CA GLY A 17 -9.59 -14.98 1.00
C GLY A 17 -8.87 -15.94 1.96
N SER A 18 -7.63 -15.64 2.38
CA SER A 18 -7.03 -16.36 3.51
C SER A 18 -7.79 -15.96 4.79
N SER A 19 -8.62 -16.87 5.27
CA SER A 19 -9.39 -16.71 6.51
C SER A 19 -8.44 -16.64 7.72
N GLY A 20 -7.99 -15.43 8.05
CA GLY A 20 -7.01 -15.17 9.10
C GLY A 20 -7.21 -13.79 9.72
N GLY A 21 -8.45 -13.43 10.05
CA GLY A 21 -8.77 -12.18 10.73
C GLY A 21 -10.27 -11.94 10.67
N GLY A 22 -10.94 -11.94 11.83
CA GLY A 22 -12.39 -11.83 11.93
C GLY A 22 -12.92 -10.58 11.24
N GLY A 23 -14.07 -10.72 10.60
CA GLY A 23 -14.74 -9.63 9.91
C GLY A 23 -15.06 -8.49 10.87
N MET A 24 -14.77 -7.27 10.42
CA MET A 24 -15.30 -6.04 11.00
C MET A 24 -15.78 -5.19 9.82
N GLY A 25 -17.07 -5.29 9.54
CA GLY A 25 -17.73 -4.49 8.50
C GLY A 25 -17.87 -3.03 8.93
N GLY A 26 -17.93 -2.15 7.92
CA GLY A 26 -18.62 -0.87 8.03
C GLY A 26 -17.84 0.29 8.66
N GLY A 27 -16.68 0.64 8.12
CA GLY A 27 -16.10 1.98 8.30
C GLY A 27 -16.53 2.91 7.16
N LYS A 28 -17.14 4.06 7.48
CA LYS A 28 -17.46 5.09 6.48
C LYS A 28 -16.17 5.57 5.79
N PRO A 29 -16.18 5.82 4.47
CA PRO A 29 -15.00 6.31 3.79
C PRO A 29 -14.61 7.71 4.27
N ILE A 30 -13.35 7.85 4.67
CA ILE A 30 -12.74 9.13 4.99
C ILE A 30 -12.10 9.64 3.69
N GLY A 31 -12.51 10.83 3.23
CA GLY A 31 -12.07 11.41 1.95
C GLY A 31 -10.57 11.72 1.88
N ILE A 32 -10.10 12.08 0.68
CA ILE A 32 -8.67 12.20 0.26
C ILE A 32 -7.78 12.98 1.24
N ILE A 33 -8.29 14.04 1.86
CA ILE A 33 -7.52 14.85 2.83
C ILE A 33 -7.25 14.05 4.13
N GLY A 34 -8.13 13.11 4.46
CA GLY A 34 -7.97 12.19 5.58
C GLY A 34 -6.96 11.08 5.33
N LEU A 35 -6.67 10.67 4.09
CA LEU A 35 -5.71 9.60 3.80
C LEU A 35 -4.27 10.03 4.09
N ILE A 36 -3.90 11.25 3.69
CA ILE A 36 -2.60 11.87 4.00
C ILE A 36 -2.47 12.15 5.51
N ILE A 37 -3.55 12.57 6.18
CA ILE A 37 -3.55 12.83 7.63
C ILE A 37 -3.57 11.52 8.46
N LEU A 38 -4.17 10.43 7.96
CA LEU A 38 -4.21 9.13 8.63
C LEU A 38 -2.84 8.44 8.59
N LEU A 39 -2.08 8.59 7.50
CA LEU A 39 -0.68 8.15 7.43
C LEU A 39 0.21 8.91 8.44
N ILE A 40 -0.09 10.18 8.72
CA ILE A 40 0.55 10.95 9.79
C ILE A 40 0.10 10.49 11.20
N GLY A 41 -1.15 10.02 11.35
CA GLY A 41 -1.71 9.61 12.64
C GLY A 41 -1.27 8.22 13.12
N ALA A 42 -1.14 7.25 12.21
CA ALA A 42 -0.84 5.87 12.57
C ALA A 42 0.61 5.67 13.10
N TYR A 43 1.54 6.55 12.76
CA TYR A 43 2.94 6.46 13.19
C TYR A 43 3.26 7.19 14.51
N ASN A 44 2.30 7.90 15.10
CA ASN A 44 2.50 8.73 16.30
C ASN A 44 1.86 8.17 17.59
N GLY A 45 1.49 6.88 17.61
CA GLY A 45 1.00 6.24 18.84
C GLY A 45 -0.31 6.82 19.38
N VAL A 46 -1.19 7.29 18.50
CA VAL A 46 -2.54 7.76 18.90
C VAL A 46 -3.36 6.56 19.36
N ASP A 47 -3.89 6.63 20.59
CA ASP A 47 -4.73 5.59 21.17
C ASP A 47 -6.07 5.48 20.41
N LEU A 48 -6.25 4.36 19.70
CA LEU A 48 -7.45 4.01 18.95
C LEU A 48 -8.42 3.14 19.78
N SER A 49 -8.19 2.98 21.08
CA SER A 49 -9.06 2.21 21.99
C SER A 49 -10.52 2.69 21.99
N GLY A 50 -10.76 3.96 21.65
CA GLY A 50 -12.11 4.53 21.47
C GLY A 50 -12.87 4.02 20.23
N LEU A 51 -12.23 3.24 19.35
CA LEU A 51 -12.83 2.63 18.16
C LEU A 51 -13.05 1.11 18.30
N VAL A 52 -12.92 0.57 19.52
CA VAL A 52 -13.13 -0.84 19.81
C VAL A 52 -14.37 -0.99 20.70
N GLY A 53 -15.53 -1.04 20.06
CA GLY A 53 -16.80 -1.33 20.72
C GLY A 53 -16.92 -2.81 21.07
N GLY A 54 -16.84 -3.12 22.36
CA GLY A 54 -17.59 -4.17 23.08
C GLY A 54 -17.68 -5.56 22.44
N ALA A 55 -16.78 -6.45 22.84
CA ALA A 55 -16.89 -7.89 22.62
C ALA A 55 -17.99 -8.50 23.50
N ASN A 56 -19.04 -9.04 22.88
CA ASN A 56 -19.78 -10.19 23.38
C ASN A 56 -20.69 -10.73 22.27
N GLN A 57 -20.34 -11.89 21.71
CA GLN A 57 -21.26 -13.01 21.52
C GLN A 57 -20.52 -14.20 20.90
N LEU A 58 -20.57 -15.33 21.61
CA LEU A 58 -20.20 -16.65 21.10
C LEU A 58 -21.20 -17.08 20.03
N SER A 59 -20.71 -17.64 18.91
CA SER A 59 -21.52 -18.53 18.08
C SER A 59 -20.69 -19.53 17.29
N ASN A 60 -21.27 -20.73 17.19
CA ASN A 60 -20.72 -22.01 16.77
C ASN A 60 -20.03 -22.01 15.39
N ALA A 61 -18.84 -22.61 15.33
CA ALA A 61 -18.17 -22.93 14.08
C ALA A 61 -18.75 -24.23 13.47
N GLN A 62 -19.58 -24.10 12.44
CA GLN A 62 -19.82 -25.19 11.49
C GLN A 62 -18.70 -25.19 10.45
N GLN A 63 -18.06 -26.34 10.25
CA GLN A 63 -17.10 -26.60 9.19
C GLN A 63 -17.79 -26.46 7.82
N GLN A 64 -17.66 -25.29 7.19
CA GLN A 64 -17.90 -25.12 5.77
C GLN A 64 -16.63 -25.43 4.99
N THR A 65 -16.75 -26.37 4.05
CA THR A 65 -15.79 -26.65 2.98
C THR A 65 -15.31 -25.34 2.34
N ARG A 66 -14.01 -25.03 2.44
CA ARG A 66 -13.38 -23.89 1.75
C ARG A 66 -13.55 -24.05 0.23
N GLN A 67 -14.58 -23.42 -0.33
CA GLN A 67 -14.60 -23.09 -1.75
C GLN A 67 -13.51 -22.03 -1.98
N GLN A 68 -12.66 -22.25 -2.98
CA GLN A 68 -11.71 -21.23 -3.43
C GLN A 68 -12.50 -19.96 -3.77
N PRO A 69 -12.11 -18.77 -3.28
CA PRO A 69 -12.80 -17.54 -3.62
C PRO A 69 -12.83 -17.36 -5.14
N GLN A 70 -14.01 -17.24 -5.72
CA GLN A 70 -14.13 -16.95 -7.14
C GLN A 70 -14.01 -15.43 -7.33
N TYR A 71 -12.81 -14.93 -7.64
CA TYR A 71 -12.57 -13.50 -7.84
C TYR A 71 -13.28 -12.97 -9.10
N SER A 72 -13.81 -11.75 -9.02
CA SER A 72 -14.43 -11.07 -10.15
C SER A 72 -13.42 -10.82 -11.29
N GLN A 73 -13.92 -10.62 -12.52
CA GLN A 73 -13.06 -10.26 -13.65
C GLN A 73 -12.27 -8.96 -13.38
N GLN A 74 -12.88 -7.99 -12.71
CA GLN A 74 -12.23 -6.74 -12.32
C GLN A 74 -11.06 -7.01 -11.36
N GLU A 75 -11.26 -7.82 -10.31
CA GLU A 75 -10.20 -8.16 -9.37
C GLU A 75 -9.05 -8.93 -10.04
N GLN A 76 -9.35 -9.80 -11.00
CA GLN A 76 -8.32 -10.49 -11.77
C GLN A 76 -7.53 -9.53 -12.66
N GLN A 77 -8.19 -8.54 -13.27
CA GLN A 77 -7.51 -7.50 -14.04
C GLN A 77 -6.65 -6.61 -13.15
N LEU A 78 -7.17 -6.16 -12.01
CA LEU A 78 -6.44 -5.34 -11.04
C LEU A 78 -5.24 -6.08 -10.44
N TYR A 79 -5.36 -7.39 -10.18
CA TYR A 79 -4.25 -8.23 -9.76
C TYR A 79 -3.13 -8.23 -10.82
N LYS A 80 -3.47 -8.49 -12.08
CA LYS A 80 -2.49 -8.49 -13.18
C LYS A 80 -1.86 -7.12 -13.39
N LEU A 81 -2.66 -6.05 -13.37
CA LEU A 81 -2.17 -4.68 -13.43
C LEU A 81 -1.17 -4.41 -12.30
N SER A 82 -1.51 -4.80 -11.06
CA SER A 82 -0.63 -4.63 -9.90
C SER A 82 0.71 -5.35 -10.08
N SER A 83 0.67 -6.59 -10.58
CA SER A 83 1.86 -7.38 -10.88
C SER A 83 2.73 -6.74 -11.96
N VAL A 84 2.14 -6.22 -13.04
CA VAL A 84 2.87 -5.50 -14.10
C VAL A 84 3.51 -4.21 -13.57
N VAL A 85 2.77 -3.42 -12.80
CA VAL A 85 3.29 -2.15 -12.26
C VAL A 85 4.45 -2.40 -11.30
N LEU A 86 4.35 -3.42 -10.44
CA LEU A 86 5.47 -3.82 -9.59
C LEU A 86 6.69 -4.21 -10.44
N ARG A 87 6.49 -5.01 -11.50
CA ARG A 87 7.59 -5.42 -12.40
C ARG A 87 8.29 -4.25 -13.07
N GLU A 88 7.52 -3.25 -13.49
CA GLU A 88 8.08 -2.08 -14.14
C GLU A 88 8.87 -1.20 -13.16
N THR A 89 8.37 -1.04 -11.94
CA THR A 89 9.08 -0.29 -10.90
C THR A 89 10.38 -1.01 -10.47
N GLU A 90 10.38 -2.35 -10.37
CA GLU A 90 11.59 -3.17 -10.17
C GLU A 90 12.65 -2.90 -11.25
N LYS A 91 12.24 -2.91 -12.53
CA LYS A 91 13.13 -2.63 -13.66
C LYS A 91 13.72 -1.22 -13.60
N VAL A 92 12.88 -0.22 -13.33
CA VAL A 92 13.30 1.18 -13.24
C VAL A 92 14.28 1.38 -12.09
N TRP A 93 13.91 0.98 -10.88
CA TRP A 93 14.73 1.22 -9.69
C TRP A 93 15.97 0.32 -9.66
N GLY A 94 15.88 -0.92 -10.13
CA GLY A 94 17.05 -1.77 -10.35
C GLY A 94 18.12 -1.10 -11.20
N ALA A 95 17.72 -0.48 -12.33
CA ALA A 95 18.64 0.26 -13.19
C ALA A 95 19.23 1.51 -12.51
N TYR A 96 18.44 2.26 -11.73
CA TYR A 96 18.96 3.43 -10.99
C TYR A 96 19.94 3.03 -9.89
N PHE A 97 19.63 2.01 -9.10
CA PHE A 97 20.51 1.51 -8.05
C PHE A 97 21.82 0.98 -8.60
N GLN A 98 21.76 0.26 -9.73
CA GLN A 98 22.97 -0.20 -10.42
C GLN A 98 23.87 0.98 -10.84
N LYS A 99 23.30 2.06 -11.37
CA LYS A 99 24.04 3.30 -11.70
C LYS A 99 24.66 3.97 -10.48
N MET A 100 24.07 3.79 -9.30
CA MET A 100 24.59 4.27 -8.02
C MET A 100 25.63 3.32 -7.39
N GLY A 101 25.97 2.20 -8.04
CA GLY A 101 26.84 1.17 -7.45
C GLY A 101 26.21 0.44 -6.26
N LYS A 102 24.87 0.39 -6.20
CA LYS A 102 24.09 -0.26 -5.14
C LYS A 102 23.28 -1.41 -5.73
N THR A 103 22.92 -2.37 -4.87
CA THR A 103 21.94 -3.41 -5.22
C THR A 103 20.55 -2.96 -4.79
N TYR A 104 19.58 -3.04 -5.70
CA TYR A 104 18.17 -2.87 -5.37
C TYR A 104 17.64 -4.19 -4.83
N GLN A 105 17.01 -4.17 -3.66
CA GLN A 105 16.24 -5.29 -3.15
C GLN A 105 14.80 -5.07 -3.60
N GLU A 106 14.27 -5.95 -4.43
CA GLU A 106 12.90 -5.81 -4.92
C GLU A 106 11.91 -6.00 -3.75
N PRO A 107 10.91 -5.12 -3.59
CA PRO A 107 9.93 -5.29 -2.53
C PRO A 107 8.89 -6.36 -2.91
N VAL A 108 8.22 -6.92 -1.91
CA VAL A 108 7.10 -7.84 -2.12
C VAL A 108 5.78 -7.09 -2.05
N LEU A 109 4.87 -7.31 -3.00
CA LEU A 109 3.51 -6.79 -2.95
C LEU A 109 2.56 -7.87 -2.42
N GLN A 110 1.98 -7.66 -1.26
CA GLN A 110 0.93 -8.51 -0.73
C GLN A 110 -0.45 -7.92 -1.04
N ILE A 111 -1.25 -8.68 -1.77
CA ILE A 111 -2.65 -8.38 -2.04
C ILE A 111 -3.51 -9.08 -1.00
N TYR A 112 -4.38 -8.35 -0.31
CA TYR A 112 -5.23 -8.88 0.77
C TYR A 112 -6.68 -8.42 0.67
N SER A 113 -7.53 -8.90 1.58
CA SER A 113 -8.94 -8.48 1.67
C SER A 113 -9.32 -8.17 3.12
N GLY A 114 -9.83 -6.97 3.37
CA GLY A 114 -10.35 -6.52 4.67
C GLY A 114 -9.26 -6.16 5.68
N ALA A 115 -8.49 -7.14 6.15
CA ALA A 115 -7.39 -6.92 7.09
C ALA A 115 -6.27 -7.94 6.89
N THR A 116 -5.05 -7.55 7.26
CA THR A 116 -3.88 -8.43 7.21
C THR A 116 -2.86 -8.08 8.28
N ARG A 117 -2.08 -9.07 8.71
CA ARG A 117 -0.96 -8.85 9.64
C ARG A 117 0.28 -8.45 8.85
N THR A 118 0.95 -7.40 9.31
CA THR A 118 2.17 -6.86 8.69
C THR A 118 3.31 -6.78 9.71
N GLY A 119 4.53 -6.50 9.24
CA GLY A 119 5.66 -6.20 10.10
C GLY A 119 5.50 -4.90 10.90
N CYS A 120 4.57 -4.03 10.49
CA CYS A 120 4.29 -2.74 11.12
C CYS A 120 3.02 -2.75 11.99
N GLY A 121 2.35 -3.89 12.14
CA GLY A 121 1.13 -4.04 12.92
C GLY A 121 0.00 -4.70 12.13
N THR A 122 -1.24 -4.23 12.32
CA THR A 122 -2.40 -4.72 11.58
C THR A 122 -2.75 -3.74 10.47
N GLY A 123 -2.66 -4.18 9.22
CA GLY A 123 -3.14 -3.44 8.05
C GLY A 123 -4.65 -3.60 7.89
N GLN A 124 -5.35 -2.51 7.57
CA GLN A 124 -6.78 -2.49 7.31
C GLN A 124 -7.06 -1.89 5.94
N ALA A 125 -7.98 -2.49 5.18
CA ALA A 125 -8.34 -2.06 3.83
C ALA A 125 -8.84 -0.61 3.78
N SER A 126 -9.49 -0.14 4.85
CA SER A 126 -9.98 1.23 5.00
C SER A 126 -8.87 2.29 5.03
N ALA A 127 -7.63 1.90 5.32
CA ALA A 127 -6.48 2.81 5.34
C ALA A 127 -5.92 3.09 3.93
N GLY A 128 -6.32 2.31 2.92
CA GLY A 128 -5.73 2.35 1.59
C GLY A 128 -4.44 1.52 1.48
N PRO A 129 -3.74 1.61 0.32
CA PRO A 129 -2.45 0.95 0.12
C PRO A 129 -1.39 1.58 1.02
N PHE A 130 -0.39 0.79 1.41
CA PHE A 130 0.73 1.29 2.22
C PHE A 130 1.97 0.41 2.08
N TYR A 131 3.13 1.01 2.32
CA TYR A 131 4.42 0.33 2.49
C TYR A 131 4.79 0.16 3.96
N CYS A 132 5.35 -1.01 4.31
CA CYS A 132 5.91 -1.28 5.64
C CYS A 132 7.43 -1.47 5.59
N PRO A 133 8.23 -0.57 6.22
CA PRO A 133 9.69 -0.71 6.23
C PRO A 133 10.21 -1.87 7.06
N ALA A 134 9.41 -2.41 8.00
CA ALA A 134 9.85 -3.49 8.88
C ALA A 134 9.95 -4.85 8.19
N ASP A 135 9.16 -5.06 7.13
CA ASP A 135 9.16 -6.30 6.33
C ASP A 135 9.46 -6.05 4.84
N ASN A 136 9.67 -4.79 4.43
CA ASN A 136 9.88 -4.34 3.06
C ASN A 136 8.75 -4.75 2.10
N LYS A 137 7.51 -4.77 2.59
CA LYS A 137 6.33 -5.13 1.79
C LYS A 137 5.42 -3.95 1.49
N LEU A 138 4.84 -3.98 0.31
CA LEU A 138 3.69 -3.18 -0.07
C LEU A 138 2.42 -3.99 0.21
N TYR A 139 1.39 -3.33 0.71
CA TYR A 139 0.11 -3.95 1.03
C TYR A 139 -1.02 -3.25 0.28
N ILE A 140 -1.85 -4.01 -0.42
CA ILE A 140 -2.99 -3.45 -1.14
C ILE A 140 -4.23 -4.33 -1.02
N ASP A 141 -5.37 -3.69 -0.73
CA ASP A 141 -6.68 -4.28 -0.95
C ASP A 141 -7.23 -3.74 -2.28
N LEU A 142 -7.53 -4.63 -3.24
CA LEU A 142 -7.97 -4.22 -4.57
C LEU A 142 -9.33 -3.50 -4.56
N SER A 143 -10.14 -3.64 -3.49
CA SER A 143 -11.37 -2.87 -3.34
C SER A 143 -11.10 -1.36 -3.23
N PHE A 144 -9.87 -0.95 -2.87
CA PHE A 144 -9.45 0.45 -2.89
C PHE A 144 -9.59 1.09 -4.27
N TYR A 145 -9.50 0.30 -5.36
CA TYR A 145 -9.78 0.80 -6.71
C TYR A 145 -11.18 1.43 -6.81
N ASN A 146 -12.18 0.83 -6.17
CA ASN A 146 -13.54 1.36 -6.16
C ASN A 146 -13.63 2.62 -5.29
N THR A 147 -12.85 2.73 -4.22
CA THR A 147 -12.70 3.97 -3.43
C THR A 147 -12.15 5.10 -4.30
N MET A 148 -11.05 4.85 -5.02
CA MET A 148 -10.44 5.82 -5.95
C MET A 148 -11.45 6.34 -6.98
N LYS A 149 -12.14 5.40 -7.63
CA LYS A 149 -13.15 5.69 -8.65
C LYS A 149 -14.30 6.52 -8.08
N ASN A 150 -14.94 6.01 -7.03
CA ASN A 150 -16.24 6.52 -6.58
C ASN A 150 -16.14 7.76 -5.69
N GLN A 151 -15.00 8.00 -5.04
CA GLN A 151 -14.87 9.04 -4.01
C GLN A 151 -13.80 10.08 -4.34
N LEU A 152 -12.75 9.67 -5.06
CA LEU A 152 -11.62 10.55 -5.33
C LEU A 152 -11.67 11.15 -6.74
N GLY A 153 -12.60 10.68 -7.58
CA GLY A 153 -12.68 11.05 -9.00
C GLY A 153 -11.45 10.60 -9.81
N ALA A 154 -10.63 9.71 -9.23
CA ALA A 154 -9.42 9.19 -9.84
C ALA A 154 -9.76 7.86 -10.50
N GLU A 155 -10.04 7.90 -11.80
CA GLU A 155 -10.42 6.72 -12.57
C GLU A 155 -9.29 6.19 -13.45
N GLY A 156 -9.27 4.87 -13.64
CA GLY A 156 -8.48 4.19 -14.66
C GLY A 156 -7.15 3.63 -14.19
N ASP A 157 -6.62 2.73 -15.01
CA ASP A 157 -5.43 1.92 -14.73
C ASP A 157 -4.20 2.76 -14.35
N ALA A 158 -4.04 3.94 -14.96
CA ALA A 158 -2.90 4.81 -14.69
C ALA A 158 -2.92 5.41 -13.27
N ALA A 159 -4.10 5.78 -12.77
CA ALA A 159 -4.24 6.31 -11.41
C ALA A 159 -3.95 5.21 -10.39
N PHE A 160 -4.50 4.02 -10.58
CA PHE A 160 -4.25 2.88 -9.70
C PHE A 160 -2.78 2.43 -9.72
N ALA A 161 -2.17 2.38 -10.91
CA ALA A 161 -0.76 2.09 -11.06
C ALA A 161 0.13 3.13 -10.36
N TYR A 162 -0.23 4.41 -10.43
CA TYR A 162 0.51 5.46 -9.75
C TYR A 162 0.54 5.26 -8.23
N VAL A 163 -0.56 4.82 -7.62
CA VAL A 163 -0.59 4.53 -6.17
C VAL A 163 0.38 3.40 -5.81
N ILE A 164 0.45 2.34 -6.61
CA ILE A 164 1.43 1.26 -6.40
C ILE A 164 2.85 1.81 -6.54
N ALA A 165 3.11 2.64 -7.56
CA ALA A 165 4.42 3.25 -7.75
C ALA A 165 4.81 4.22 -6.62
N HIS A 166 3.83 4.90 -6.01
CA HIS A 166 4.01 5.73 -4.82
C HIS A 166 4.47 4.91 -3.62
N GLU A 167 3.82 3.76 -3.35
CA GLU A 167 4.26 2.84 -2.30
C GLU A 167 5.67 2.28 -2.55
N VAL A 168 6.03 2.02 -3.82
CA VAL A 168 7.42 1.68 -4.17
C VAL A 168 8.37 2.86 -3.92
N GLY A 169 7.89 4.10 -4.06
CA GLY A 169 8.62 5.30 -3.66
C GLY A 169 9.04 5.27 -2.19
N HIS A 170 8.16 4.88 -1.27
CA HIS A 170 8.51 4.70 0.15
C HIS A 170 9.52 3.57 0.38
N HIS A 171 9.43 2.49 -0.40
CA HIS A 171 10.45 1.45 -0.37
C HIS A 171 11.83 1.99 -0.80
N VAL A 172 11.89 2.78 -1.87
CA VAL A 172 13.13 3.43 -2.32
C VAL A 172 13.67 4.39 -1.25
N GLN A 173 12.81 5.16 -0.59
CA GLN A 173 13.21 6.02 0.54
C GLN A 173 13.83 5.22 1.69
N THR A 174 13.32 4.02 1.95
CA THR A 174 13.89 3.09 2.94
C THR A 174 15.28 2.63 2.51
N MET A 175 15.41 2.16 1.26
CA MET A 175 16.68 1.68 0.69
C MET A 175 17.76 2.77 0.62
N LEU A 176 17.37 4.04 0.49
CA LEU A 176 18.28 5.18 0.51
C LEU A 176 18.53 5.75 1.92
N GLY A 177 17.84 5.24 2.94
CA GLY A 177 17.94 5.71 4.34
C GLY A 177 17.21 7.02 4.62
N THR A 178 16.49 7.58 3.65
CA THR A 178 15.74 8.84 3.82
C THR A 178 14.62 8.68 4.82
N LEU A 179 13.88 7.56 4.78
CA LEU A 179 12.75 7.31 5.69
C LEU A 179 13.21 7.34 7.15
N GLY A 180 14.26 6.59 7.48
CA GLY A 180 14.83 6.57 8.83
C GLY A 180 15.39 7.93 9.27
N LYS A 181 16.03 8.67 8.36
CA LYS A 181 16.51 10.03 8.64
C LYS A 181 15.37 10.99 8.99
N VAL A 182 14.27 10.95 8.24
CA VAL A 182 13.09 11.79 8.50
C VAL A 182 12.47 11.43 9.85
N HIS A 183 12.28 10.13 10.12
CA HIS A 183 11.75 9.68 11.41
C HIS A 183 12.57 10.18 12.60
N ASN A 184 13.90 10.08 12.52
CA ASN A 184 14.79 10.58 13.59
C ASN A 184 14.68 12.10 13.79
N LEU A 185 14.54 12.87 12.71
CA LEU A 185 14.35 14.32 12.80
C LEU A 185 13.01 14.68 13.41
N GLN A 186 11.94 13.94 13.09
CA GLN A 186 10.61 14.17 13.63
C GLN A 186 10.56 14.03 15.16
N GLN A 187 11.35 13.12 15.73
CA GLN A 187 11.47 12.94 17.18
C GLN A 187 12.16 14.13 17.89
N GLN A 188 12.83 15.01 17.15
CA GLN A 188 13.62 16.11 17.69
C GLN A 188 12.94 17.48 17.54
N VAL A 189 11.77 17.55 16.89
CA VAL A 189 11.11 18.81 16.54
C VAL A 189 9.66 18.88 17.00
N GLY A 190 9.07 20.07 16.96
CA GLY A 190 7.67 20.29 17.27
C GLY A 190 6.73 19.68 16.23
N LYS A 191 5.43 19.61 16.58
CA LYS A 191 4.38 19.01 15.73
C LYS A 191 4.31 19.64 14.33
N THR A 192 4.45 20.96 14.24
CA THR A 192 4.36 21.69 12.97
C THR A 192 5.51 21.30 12.03
N GLU A 193 6.74 21.28 12.53
CA GLU A 193 7.92 20.89 11.79
C GLU A 193 7.88 19.40 11.43
N SER A 194 7.42 18.56 12.36
CA SER A 194 7.25 17.13 12.12
C SER A 194 6.26 16.86 10.97
N ASN A 195 5.13 17.57 10.93
CA ASN A 195 4.18 17.48 9.83
C ASN A 195 4.79 17.96 8.50
N ALA A 196 5.58 19.05 8.52
CA ALA A 196 6.27 19.52 7.33
C ALA A 196 7.30 18.51 6.80
N LEU A 197 7.94 17.76 7.69
CA LEU A 197 8.82 16.65 7.33
C LEU A 197 8.04 15.49 6.69
N SER A 198 6.86 15.14 7.21
CA SER A 198 5.98 14.14 6.58
C SER A 198 5.59 14.57 5.17
N VAL A 199 5.12 15.80 4.97
CA VAL A 199 4.73 16.31 3.64
C VAL A 199 5.90 16.22 2.64
N LYS A 200 7.12 16.55 3.08
CA LYS A 200 8.32 16.41 2.22
C LYS A 200 8.61 14.96 1.86
N LEU A 201 8.39 14.04 2.79
CA LEU A 201 8.56 12.61 2.56
C LEU A 201 7.53 12.10 1.53
N GLU A 202 6.25 12.44 1.68
CA GLU A 202 5.19 12.08 0.72
C GLU A 202 5.46 12.64 -0.69
N LEU A 203 5.81 13.93 -0.78
CA LEU A 203 6.12 14.56 -2.07
C LEU A 203 7.35 13.94 -2.76
N GLN A 204 8.30 13.42 -1.98
CA GLN A 204 9.43 12.69 -2.55
C GLN A 204 9.00 11.30 -3.07
N ALA A 205 8.11 10.60 -2.37
CA ALA A 205 7.53 9.34 -2.86
C ALA A 205 6.74 9.57 -4.17
N ASP A 206 5.97 10.66 -4.26
CA ASP A 206 5.32 11.09 -5.50
C ASP A 206 6.32 11.40 -6.61
N CYS A 207 7.41 12.10 -6.30
CA CYS A 207 8.48 12.34 -7.27
C CYS A 207 9.07 11.02 -7.81
N TYR A 208 9.29 10.03 -6.92
CA TYR A 208 9.76 8.70 -7.27
C TYR A 208 8.74 7.91 -8.12
N ALA A 209 7.45 8.01 -7.81
CA ALA A 209 6.39 7.46 -8.66
C ALA A 209 6.40 8.10 -10.05
N GLY A 210 6.62 9.41 -10.13
CA GLY A 210 6.77 10.15 -11.39
C GLY A 210 7.96 9.69 -12.24
N VAL A 211 9.07 9.30 -11.62
CA VAL A 211 10.22 8.68 -12.33
C VAL A 211 9.77 7.42 -13.06
N TRP A 212 9.07 6.51 -12.38
CA TRP A 212 8.48 5.34 -13.04
C TRP A 212 7.48 5.75 -14.14
N GLY A 213 6.60 6.72 -13.86
CA GLY A 213 5.60 7.21 -14.81
C GLY A 213 6.21 7.68 -16.14
N TYR A 214 7.39 8.30 -16.10
CA TYR A 214 8.14 8.70 -17.29
C TYR A 214 8.56 7.50 -18.17
N TYR A 215 8.86 6.35 -17.59
CA TYR A 215 9.20 5.12 -18.32
C TYR A 215 7.96 4.31 -18.73
N ALA A 216 6.91 4.31 -17.91
CA ALA A 216 5.69 3.53 -18.14
C ALA A 216 4.90 3.98 -19.39
N GLN A 217 5.05 5.25 -19.78
CA GLN A 217 4.47 5.83 -20.99
C GLN A 217 5.21 5.48 -22.29
N LYS A 218 6.42 4.90 -22.20
CA LYS A 218 7.18 4.44 -23.36
C LYS A 218 6.77 3.01 -23.74
#